data_AF-A0A3N4EBP9-F1
#
_entry.id   AF-A0A3N4EBP9-F1
#
_cell.length_a   1.000
_cell.length_b   1.000
_cell.length_c   1.000
_cell.angle_alpha   90.00
_cell.angle_beta   90.00
_cell.angle_gamma   90.00
#
_symmetry.space_group_name_H-M   'P 1'
#
loop_
_entity.id
_entity.type
_entity.pdbx_description
1 polymer ?
#
loop_
_entity_poly.entity_id
_entity_poly.type
_entity_poly.pdbx_seq_one_letter_code
_entity_poly.pdbx_strand_id
1 'polypeptide(L)'
;MNTRKGMFARVSRLVILLCLHIGIVSANERPPASNNQTLTPELTQAKPQPLTQALTKEQLADIQTLYSQPASTEALRALAQQLNLQLDTRGQFIQLRHLQVLKKPLLSQGQFIFSPAQGLVWQQQRPFSTLMVLKDQQLIQQNSQGKVQQLNAAVSGNPIAQQLPRLLQAIMAGDIDALSADFALFMPAEPPKNASWQLGLQAKDPQVQASMGNITLSGDTQLRSLIMTSSQTDISDYTQIQFIDPQQGPLSASELALFSLGNESVQ
;
A
#
# COMPACT_ATOMS: atom_id res chain seq x y z
N MET A 1 -30.80 -31.08 17.30
CA MET A 1 -30.51 -29.64 17.49
C MET A 1 -29.00 -29.48 17.56
N ASN A 2 -28.46 -28.49 16.84
CA ASN A 2 -27.08 -28.00 16.88
C ASN A 2 -25.99 -28.68 16.01
N THR A 3 -25.65 -28.04 14.88
CA THR A 3 -24.31 -28.07 14.26
C THR A 3 -24.15 -26.85 13.34
N ARG A 4 -24.04 -25.65 13.93
CA ARG A 4 -23.46 -24.47 13.27
C ARG A 4 -22.03 -24.29 13.80
N LYS A 5 -21.09 -25.08 13.28
CA LYS A 5 -19.64 -24.86 13.41
C LYS A 5 -19.06 -24.98 12.01
N GLY A 6 -18.79 -23.86 11.36
CA GLY A 6 -18.15 -23.86 10.05
C GLY A 6 -18.43 -22.62 9.23
N MET A 7 -18.24 -21.41 9.78
CA MET A 7 -18.28 -20.19 8.97
C MET A 7 -17.53 -19.02 9.62
N PHE A 8 -16.36 -19.28 10.20
CA PHE A 8 -15.45 -18.23 10.67
C PHE A 8 -14.03 -18.72 10.46
N ALA A 9 -13.44 -18.35 9.32
CA ALA A 9 -11.98 -18.23 9.06
C ALA A 9 -11.69 -18.33 7.54
N ARG A 10 -12.11 -17.32 6.77
CA ARG A 10 -11.51 -17.02 5.47
C ARG A 10 -11.33 -15.52 5.34
N VAL A 11 -10.52 -14.96 6.24
CA VAL A 11 -9.95 -13.62 6.03
C VAL A 11 -8.72 -13.83 5.16
N SER A 12 -8.69 -13.21 3.98
CA SER A 12 -7.61 -13.29 3.00
C SER A 12 -6.24 -13.16 3.68
N ARG A 13 -5.45 -14.24 3.62
CA ARG A 13 -4.10 -14.37 4.22
C ARG A 13 -3.05 -13.47 3.55
N LEU A 14 -3.40 -12.49 2.71
CA LEU A 14 -2.42 -11.79 1.87
C LEU A 14 -2.50 -10.26 1.74
N VAL A 15 -3.49 -9.60 2.36
CA VAL A 15 -3.25 -8.20 2.83
C VAL A 15 -2.11 -8.18 3.88
N ILE A 16 -1.61 -9.35 4.26
CA ILE A 16 -0.55 -9.63 5.21
C ILE A 16 0.87 -9.42 4.62
N LEU A 17 1.03 -9.25 3.30
CA LEU A 17 2.37 -9.18 2.69
C LEU A 17 3.05 -7.80 2.77
N LEU A 18 2.27 -6.71 2.75
CA LEU A 18 2.72 -5.36 3.17
C LEU A 18 2.40 -5.08 4.66
N CYS A 19 1.52 -5.87 5.27
CA CYS A 19 1.15 -5.77 6.68
C CYS A 19 1.52 -7.07 7.40
N LEU A 20 2.78 -7.22 7.80
CA LEU A 20 3.23 -8.40 8.53
C LEU A 20 2.27 -8.83 9.65
N HIS A 21 2.14 -10.15 9.78
CA HIS A 21 1.53 -10.85 10.90
C HIS A 21 1.86 -10.18 12.24
N ILE A 22 0.90 -9.45 12.82
CA ILE A 22 0.91 -9.19 14.25
C ILE A 22 0.55 -10.52 14.91
N GLY A 23 1.59 -11.27 15.30
CA GLY A 23 1.44 -12.27 16.33
C GLY A 23 0.88 -11.60 17.58
N ILE A 24 -0.23 -12.13 18.09
CA ILE A 24 -0.86 -11.66 19.32
C ILE A 24 0.17 -11.78 20.46
N VAL A 25 0.71 -10.65 20.91
CA VAL A 25 1.32 -10.53 22.23
C VAL A 25 0.66 -9.36 22.94
N SER A 26 0.07 -9.68 24.08
CA SER A 26 -0.68 -8.80 24.98
C SER A 26 0.10 -7.54 25.34
N ALA A 27 -0.34 -6.38 24.86
CA ALA A 27 0.16 -5.09 25.29
C ALA A 27 -0.52 -4.70 26.61
N ASN A 28 0.25 -4.61 27.70
CA ASN A 28 -0.23 -4.06 28.96
C ASN A 28 0.73 -2.96 29.42
N GLU A 29 0.72 -1.81 28.76
CA GLU A 29 1.27 -0.57 29.32
C GLU A 29 0.38 0.62 28.94
N ARG A 30 -0.04 1.38 29.97
CA ARG A 30 -0.85 2.60 29.86
C ARG A 30 0.04 3.78 29.46
N PRO A 31 -0.39 4.65 28.54
CA PRO A 31 0.15 6.00 28.46
C PRO A 31 -0.60 6.97 29.41
N PRO A 32 0.07 8.01 29.94
CA PRO A 32 -0.57 9.00 30.79
C PRO A 32 -1.43 9.98 29.96
N ALA A 33 -2.46 10.54 30.62
CA ALA A 33 -3.37 11.53 30.06
C ALA A 33 -2.78 12.95 30.13
N SER A 34 -3.05 13.80 29.13
CA SER A 34 -3.42 15.21 29.38
C SER A 34 -3.87 15.99 28.14
N ASN A 35 -5.02 16.62 28.34
CA ASN A 35 -5.48 17.97 27.99
C ASN A 35 -5.72 18.39 26.53
N ASN A 36 -7.00 18.70 26.31
CA ASN A 36 -7.58 19.44 25.19
C ASN A 36 -7.22 20.93 25.28
N GLN A 37 -6.74 21.50 24.17
CA GLN A 37 -6.83 22.93 23.89
C GLN A 37 -7.38 23.13 22.48
N THR A 38 -8.41 23.96 22.43
CA THR A 38 -9.15 24.42 21.25
C THR A 38 -8.25 25.28 20.36
N LEU A 39 -8.20 25.00 19.05
CA LEU A 39 -7.52 25.85 18.07
C LEU A 39 -8.45 26.18 16.89
N THR A 40 -8.64 27.48 16.71
CA THR A 40 -9.26 28.20 15.59
C THR A 40 -8.55 27.90 14.26
N PRO A 41 -9.23 27.85 13.11
CA PRO A 41 -8.59 27.44 11.85
C PRO A 41 -7.84 28.61 11.20
N GLU A 42 -6.51 28.50 11.14
CA GLU A 42 -5.65 29.35 10.31
C GLU A 42 -5.34 28.62 9.00
N LEU A 43 -5.75 29.21 7.88
CA LEU A 43 -5.49 28.73 6.51
C LEU A 43 -4.00 28.87 6.18
N THR A 44 -3.20 27.88 6.56
CA THR A 44 -1.82 27.69 6.07
C THR A 44 -1.75 26.32 5.42
N GLN A 45 -1.14 26.23 4.23
CA GLN A 45 -0.96 24.99 3.47
C GLN A 45 -0.40 23.88 4.37
N ALA A 46 -1.26 22.93 4.73
CA ALA A 46 -0.94 21.94 5.73
C ALA A 46 0.11 20.96 5.20
N LYS A 47 1.25 20.87 5.90
CA LYS A 47 2.10 19.68 5.84
C LYS A 47 1.19 18.45 6.05
N PRO A 48 1.30 17.38 5.23
CA PRO A 48 0.36 16.27 5.32
C PRO A 48 0.23 15.79 6.77
N GLN A 49 -0.97 15.83 7.33
CA GLN A 49 -1.21 15.30 8.67
C GLN A 49 -0.79 13.82 8.68
N PRO A 50 -0.04 13.36 9.69
CA PRO A 50 0.34 11.96 9.77
C PRO A 50 -0.90 11.09 9.94
N LEU A 51 -0.96 10.03 9.16
CA LEU A 51 -2.00 9.01 9.18
C LEU A 51 -2.12 8.37 10.58
N THR A 52 -3.06 8.85 11.38
CA THR A 52 -3.26 8.45 12.78
C THR A 52 -4.69 7.97 13.06
N GLN A 53 -5.61 8.18 12.12
CA GLN A 53 -7.03 7.92 12.30
C GLN A 53 -7.60 7.14 11.13
N ALA A 54 -8.66 6.38 11.41
CA ALA A 54 -9.44 5.68 10.41
C ALA A 54 -10.11 6.69 9.44
N LEU A 55 -10.27 6.30 8.18
CA LEU A 55 -11.11 7.00 7.21
C LEU A 55 -12.54 7.16 7.76
N THR A 56 -13.11 8.33 7.52
CA THR A 56 -14.52 8.61 7.84
C THR A 56 -15.44 7.86 6.87
N LYS A 57 -16.73 7.74 7.23
CA LYS A 57 -17.74 7.13 6.34
C LYS A 57 -17.87 7.89 5.02
N GLU A 58 -17.71 9.21 5.05
CA GLU A 58 -17.75 10.06 3.87
C GLU A 58 -16.57 9.76 2.94
N GLN A 59 -15.35 9.70 3.48
CA GLN A 59 -14.16 9.34 2.70
C GLN A 59 -14.28 7.94 2.07
N LEU A 60 -14.86 6.98 2.79
CA LEU A 60 -15.12 5.64 2.26
C LEU A 60 -16.17 5.66 1.14
N ALA A 61 -17.22 6.49 1.27
CA ALA A 61 -18.23 6.65 0.22
C ALA A 61 -17.66 7.33 -1.04
N ASP A 62 -16.76 8.31 -0.88
CA ASP A 62 -16.06 8.95 -2.00
C ASP A 62 -15.18 7.95 -2.75
N ILE A 63 -14.43 7.12 -2.01
CA ILE A 63 -13.65 6.02 -2.59
C ILE A 63 -14.54 5.07 -3.38
N GLN A 64 -15.71 4.70 -2.86
CA GLN A 64 -16.64 3.83 -3.59
C GLN A 64 -17.19 4.50 -4.87
N THR A 65 -17.47 5.81 -4.81
CA THR A 65 -17.98 6.59 -5.93
C THR A 65 -16.99 6.66 -7.09
N LEU A 66 -15.69 6.68 -6.80
CA LEU A 66 -14.63 6.61 -7.81
C LEU A 66 -14.80 5.41 -8.75
N TYR A 67 -15.13 4.23 -8.22
CA TYR A 67 -15.28 3.00 -9.01
C TYR A 67 -16.55 2.96 -9.87
N SER A 68 -17.35 4.04 -9.89
CA SER A 68 -18.45 4.21 -10.83
C SER A 68 -18.06 5.05 -12.06
N GLN A 69 -16.81 5.54 -12.13
CA GLN A 69 -16.32 6.44 -13.17
C GLN A 69 -15.10 5.84 -13.88
N PRO A 70 -15.29 5.03 -14.94
CA PRO A 70 -14.18 4.50 -15.73
C PRO A 70 -13.31 5.65 -16.24
N ALA A 71 -11.99 5.47 -16.18
CA ALA A 71 -11.04 6.49 -16.63
C ALA A 71 -11.11 6.65 -18.16
N SER A 72 -11.12 7.89 -18.65
CA SER A 72 -10.98 8.15 -20.08
C SER A 72 -9.53 7.94 -20.53
N THR A 73 -9.34 7.60 -21.81
CA THR A 73 -8.00 7.45 -22.39
C THR A 73 -7.20 8.75 -22.30
N GLU A 74 -7.85 9.90 -22.44
CA GLU A 74 -7.25 11.22 -22.30
C GLU A 74 -6.72 11.46 -20.88
N ALA A 75 -7.52 11.14 -19.86
CA ALA A 75 -7.13 11.29 -18.46
C ALA A 75 -5.95 10.38 -18.10
N LEU A 76 -5.98 9.12 -18.54
CA LEU A 76 -4.89 8.17 -18.34
C LEU A 76 -3.59 8.63 -19.01
N ARG A 77 -3.68 9.17 -20.24
CA ARG A 77 -2.51 9.71 -20.95
C ARG A 77 -1.92 10.91 -20.22
N ALA A 78 -2.75 11.83 -19.74
CA ALA A 78 -2.31 12.98 -18.97
C ALA A 78 -1.62 12.56 -17.67
N LEU A 79 -2.18 11.56 -16.96
CA LEU A 79 -1.58 11.01 -15.75
C LEU A 79 -0.23 10.35 -16.03
N ALA A 80 -0.11 9.55 -17.09
CA ALA A 80 1.14 8.90 -17.48
C ALA A 80 2.26 9.92 -17.77
N GLN A 81 1.93 11.03 -18.43
CA GLN A 81 2.89 12.11 -18.69
C GLN A 81 3.35 12.81 -17.40
N GLN A 82 2.47 12.92 -16.40
CA GLN A 82 2.79 13.51 -15.11
C GLN A 82 3.61 12.58 -14.21
N LEU A 83 3.36 11.26 -14.27
CA LEU A 83 3.97 10.24 -13.41
C LEU A 83 5.24 9.60 -13.99
N ASN A 84 5.93 10.20 -14.96
CA ASN A 84 7.13 9.60 -15.56
C ASN A 84 8.31 9.48 -14.55
N LEU A 85 8.25 8.47 -13.68
CA LEU A 85 9.08 8.23 -12.50
C LEU A 85 10.29 7.37 -12.87
N GLN A 86 11.21 7.92 -13.68
CA GLN A 86 12.44 7.21 -14.07
C GLN A 86 13.59 7.38 -13.06
N LEU A 87 13.34 8.08 -11.95
CA LEU A 87 14.35 8.36 -10.95
C LEU A 87 14.21 7.44 -9.75
N ASP A 88 15.36 7.01 -9.23
CA ASP A 88 15.43 6.40 -7.91
C ASP A 88 14.76 7.32 -6.91
N THR A 89 13.82 6.76 -6.14
CA THR A 89 12.98 7.51 -5.19
C THR A 89 13.06 6.87 -3.82
N ARG A 90 13.21 7.66 -2.77
CA ARG A 90 13.29 7.18 -1.39
C ARG A 90 12.51 8.07 -0.47
N GLY A 91 12.00 7.52 0.62
CA GLY A 91 11.26 8.30 1.60
C GLY A 91 10.79 7.47 2.76
N GLN A 92 9.87 8.04 3.52
CA GLN A 92 9.24 7.37 4.65
C GLN A 92 7.82 6.96 4.30
N PHE A 93 7.31 5.96 5.02
CA PHE A 93 5.89 5.62 4.95
C PHE A 93 5.28 5.52 6.34
N ILE A 94 3.98 5.82 6.42
CA ILE A 94 3.11 5.41 7.52
C ILE A 94 2.02 4.54 6.92
N GLN A 95 1.81 3.36 7.50
CA GLN A 95 0.77 2.42 7.14
C GLN A 95 -0.21 2.29 8.29
N LEU A 96 -1.50 2.43 7.99
CA LEU A 96 -2.61 2.20 8.88
C LEU A 96 -3.44 1.04 8.34
N ARG A 97 -3.64 0.01 9.15
CA ARG A 97 -4.56 -1.08 8.85
C ARG A 97 -5.76 -1.00 9.77
N HIS A 98 -6.91 -0.67 9.18
CA HIS A 98 -8.18 -0.67 9.85
C HIS A 98 -8.83 -2.05 9.71
N LEU A 99 -9.18 -2.64 10.84
CA LEU A 99 -9.98 -3.86 10.91
C LEU A 99 -11.20 -3.54 11.77
N GLN A 100 -12.40 -3.75 11.24
CA GLN A 100 -13.66 -3.43 11.92
C GLN A 100 -13.76 -4.05 13.32
N VAL A 101 -13.14 -5.23 13.50
CA VAL A 101 -13.12 -5.96 14.78
C VAL A 101 -12.22 -5.31 15.85
N LEU A 102 -11.29 -4.44 15.46
CA LEU A 102 -10.34 -3.80 16.38
C LEU A 102 -10.84 -2.42 16.81
N LYS A 103 -10.63 -2.07 18.09
CA LYS A 103 -10.98 -0.75 18.63
C LYS A 103 -10.12 0.40 18.09
N LYS A 104 -8.87 0.08 17.72
CA LYS A 104 -7.89 1.02 17.18
C LYS A 104 -7.23 0.36 15.97
N PRO A 105 -6.90 1.13 14.93
CA PRO A 105 -6.19 0.58 13.79
C PRO A 105 -4.76 0.20 14.17
N LEU A 106 -4.16 -0.66 13.37
CA LEU A 106 -2.76 -1.04 13.50
C LEU A 106 -1.91 -0.05 12.72
N LEU A 107 -0.85 0.46 13.35
CA LEU A 107 0.07 1.40 12.72
C LEU A 107 1.42 0.74 12.48
N SER A 108 2.02 1.03 11.34
CA SER A 108 3.38 0.62 10.99
C SER A 108 4.07 1.77 10.26
N GLN A 109 5.38 1.87 10.41
CA GLN A 109 6.15 2.96 9.81
C GLN A 109 7.55 2.47 9.46
N GLY A 110 8.14 3.13 8.48
CA GLY A 110 9.45 2.75 7.99
C GLY A 110 9.88 3.59 6.80
N GLN A 111 10.77 3.00 6.00
CA GLN A 111 11.36 3.62 4.83
C GLN A 111 11.12 2.76 3.61
N PHE A 112 11.06 3.41 2.45
CA PHE A 112 10.98 2.75 1.16
C PHE A 112 12.07 3.30 0.24
N ILE A 113 12.54 2.44 -0.66
CA ILE A 113 13.42 2.83 -1.76
C ILE A 113 12.90 2.16 -3.02
N PHE A 114 12.69 2.97 -4.04
CA PHE A 114 12.41 2.58 -5.39
C PHE A 114 13.63 2.79 -6.25
N SER A 115 13.92 1.83 -7.11
CA SER A 115 14.80 2.03 -8.24
C SER A 115 14.20 1.30 -9.44
N PRO A 116 13.99 1.96 -10.58
CA PRO A 116 13.61 1.29 -11.82
C PRO A 116 14.57 0.15 -12.20
N ALA A 117 15.86 0.29 -11.84
CA ALA A 117 16.89 -0.68 -12.13
C ALA A 117 17.02 -1.82 -11.10
N GLN A 118 16.74 -1.55 -9.82
CA GLN A 118 16.96 -2.53 -8.73
C GLN A 118 15.67 -3.15 -8.16
N GLY A 119 14.53 -2.47 -8.30
CA GLY A 119 13.23 -2.87 -7.77
C GLY A 119 12.75 -2.01 -6.60
N LEU A 120 12.15 -2.65 -5.59
CA LEU A 120 11.63 -1.98 -4.39
C LEU A 120 12.24 -2.57 -3.11
N VAL A 121 12.67 -1.71 -2.21
CA VAL A 121 12.96 -2.04 -0.81
C VAL A 121 11.89 -1.40 0.07
N TRP A 122 11.33 -2.20 0.97
CA TRP A 122 10.37 -1.78 1.98
C TRP A 122 10.88 -2.20 3.36
N GLN A 123 11.38 -1.24 4.13
CA GLN A 123 11.93 -1.47 5.45
C GLN A 123 10.97 -0.94 6.51
N GLN A 124 10.16 -1.82 7.08
CA GLN A 124 9.38 -1.49 8.27
C GLN A 124 10.33 -1.40 9.46
N GLN A 125 10.24 -0.30 10.20
CA GLN A 125 11.06 -0.06 11.41
C GLN A 125 10.22 -0.23 12.68
N ARG A 126 8.92 0.07 12.63
CA ARG A 126 7.98 -0.14 13.75
C ARG A 126 6.66 -0.75 13.25
N PRO A 127 5.97 -1.54 14.09
CA PRO A 127 6.35 -1.93 15.46
C PRO A 127 7.41 -3.03 15.52
N PHE A 128 7.59 -3.77 14.42
CA PHE A 128 8.62 -4.79 14.29
C PHE A 128 9.48 -4.50 13.07
N SER A 129 10.80 -4.65 13.23
CA SER A 129 11.74 -4.46 12.13
C SER A 129 11.60 -5.60 11.13
N THR A 130 11.32 -5.26 9.87
CA THR A 130 11.26 -6.23 8.77
C THR A 130 11.71 -5.58 7.49
N LEU A 131 12.42 -6.34 6.66
CA LEU A 131 12.90 -5.88 5.37
C LEU A 131 12.27 -6.75 4.29
N MET A 132 11.62 -6.10 3.34
CA MET A 132 11.05 -6.74 2.16
C MET A 132 11.73 -6.16 0.92
N VAL A 133 12.19 -7.02 0.04
CA VAL A 133 12.83 -6.68 -1.22
C VAL A 133 12.03 -7.30 -2.34
N LEU A 134 11.59 -6.47 -3.27
CA LEU A 134 10.99 -6.87 -4.52
C LEU A 134 12.01 -6.65 -5.63
N LYS A 135 12.44 -7.73 -6.27
CA LYS A 135 13.42 -7.69 -7.37
C LYS A 135 13.15 -8.85 -8.32
N ASP A 136 13.23 -8.62 -9.63
CA ASP A 136 13.02 -9.66 -10.66
C ASP A 136 11.70 -10.45 -10.50
N GLN A 137 10.63 -9.74 -10.11
CA GLN A 137 9.32 -10.31 -9.77
C GLN A 137 9.33 -11.32 -8.59
N GLN A 138 10.43 -11.36 -7.83
CA GLN A 138 10.58 -12.12 -6.61
C GLN A 138 10.37 -11.22 -5.41
N LEU A 139 9.64 -11.71 -4.42
CA LEU A 139 9.46 -11.03 -3.15
C LEU A 139 10.20 -11.80 -2.06
N ILE A 140 11.18 -11.14 -1.45
CA ILE A 140 12.05 -11.69 -0.42
C ILE A 140 11.80 -10.91 0.85
N GLN A 141 11.56 -11.62 1.95
CA GLN A 141 11.24 -10.99 3.23
C GLN A 141 12.15 -11.52 4.33
N GLN A 142 12.78 -10.62 5.06
CA GLN A 142 13.50 -10.89 6.29
C GLN A 142 12.70 -10.34 7.48
N ASN A 143 12.38 -11.21 8.43
CA ASN A 143 11.67 -10.80 9.65
C ASN A 143 12.63 -10.26 10.73
N SER A 144 12.09 -9.82 11.87
CA SER A 144 12.88 -9.27 12.99
C SER A 144 13.85 -10.27 13.63
N GLN A 145 13.67 -11.57 13.39
CA GLN A 145 14.56 -12.63 13.86
C GLN A 145 15.66 -12.96 12.83
N GLY A 146 15.72 -12.24 11.70
CA GLY A 146 16.66 -12.51 10.61
C GLY A 146 16.26 -13.68 9.71
N LYS A 147 15.09 -14.30 9.92
CA LYS A 147 14.62 -15.39 9.06
C LYS A 147 14.20 -14.83 7.70
N VAL A 148 14.88 -15.29 6.65
CA VAL A 148 14.57 -14.97 5.26
C VAL A 148 13.54 -15.96 4.71
N GLN A 149 12.55 -15.44 4.00
CA GLN A 149 11.55 -16.22 3.28
C GLN A 149 11.38 -15.63 1.87
N GLN A 150 11.52 -16.49 0.86
CA GLN A 150 11.17 -16.14 -0.51
C GLN A 150 9.71 -16.52 -0.76
N LEU A 151 8.91 -15.55 -1.16
CA LEU A 151 7.54 -15.77 -1.57
C LEU A 151 7.53 -16.13 -3.05
N ASN A 152 7.75 -17.42 -3.32
CA ASN A 152 7.62 -17.96 -4.66
C ASN A 152 6.14 -18.11 -5.03
N ALA A 153 5.76 -17.41 -6.09
CA ALA A 153 4.40 -17.43 -6.58
C ALA A 153 4.01 -18.80 -7.20
N ALA A 154 4.98 -19.55 -7.70
CA ALA A 154 4.79 -20.92 -8.19
C ALA A 154 4.56 -21.96 -7.07
N VAL A 155 5.07 -21.72 -5.86
CA VAL A 155 5.00 -22.68 -4.74
C VAL A 155 3.76 -22.47 -3.87
N SER A 156 3.20 -21.26 -3.86
CA SER A 156 2.07 -20.90 -2.98
C SER A 156 0.69 -21.14 -3.58
N GLY A 157 0.57 -21.33 -4.91
CA GLY A 157 -0.73 -21.41 -5.60
C GLY A 157 -1.58 -20.15 -5.44
N ASN A 158 -0.97 -19.03 -5.05
CA ASN A 158 -1.65 -17.80 -4.67
C ASN A 158 -1.54 -16.75 -5.80
N PRO A 159 -2.63 -16.37 -6.48
CA PRO A 159 -2.60 -15.44 -7.60
C PRO A 159 -1.99 -14.08 -7.27
N ILE A 160 -2.15 -13.61 -6.03
CA ILE A 160 -1.59 -12.31 -5.66
C ILE A 160 -0.06 -12.37 -5.54
N ALA A 161 0.53 -13.52 -5.21
CA ALA A 161 2.00 -13.61 -5.11
C ALA A 161 2.68 -13.30 -6.45
N GLN A 162 1.99 -13.49 -7.58
CA GLN A 162 2.44 -13.04 -8.90
C GLN A 162 2.05 -11.59 -9.18
N GLN A 163 0.85 -11.18 -8.78
CA GLN A 163 0.31 -9.88 -9.14
C GLN A 163 0.92 -8.71 -8.36
N LEU A 164 1.09 -8.85 -7.05
CA LEU A 164 1.54 -7.76 -6.20
C LEU A 164 2.91 -7.18 -6.63
N PRO A 165 3.92 -8.01 -6.98
CA PRO A 165 5.15 -7.52 -7.60
C PRO A 165 4.94 -6.60 -8.81
N ARG A 166 4.16 -7.05 -9.79
CA ARG A 166 3.93 -6.32 -11.04
C ARG A 166 3.15 -5.04 -10.81
N LEU A 167 2.11 -5.12 -9.98
CA LEU A 167 1.32 -3.97 -9.57
C LEU A 167 2.20 -2.91 -8.91
N LEU A 168 2.99 -3.26 -7.90
CA LEU A 168 3.85 -2.30 -7.20
C LEU A 168 4.87 -1.69 -8.17
N GLN A 169 5.51 -2.51 -9.01
CA GLN A 169 6.43 -2.02 -10.03
C GLN A 169 5.77 -1.03 -10.99
N ALA A 170 4.58 -1.34 -11.50
CA ALA A 170 3.85 -0.48 -12.43
C ALA A 170 3.38 0.83 -11.78
N ILE A 171 2.88 0.77 -10.53
CA ILE A 171 2.55 1.97 -9.74
C ILE A 171 3.77 2.86 -9.60
N MET A 172 4.92 2.28 -9.24
CA MET A 172 6.13 3.03 -8.94
C MET A 172 6.82 3.57 -10.19
N ALA A 173 6.74 2.85 -11.31
CA ALA A 173 7.22 3.31 -12.61
C ALA A 173 6.29 4.34 -13.28
N GLY A 174 5.08 4.53 -12.74
CA GLY A 174 4.04 5.31 -13.41
C GLY A 174 3.56 4.68 -14.73
N ASP A 175 3.74 3.35 -14.87
CA ASP A 175 3.42 2.61 -16.09
C ASP A 175 1.92 2.28 -16.13
N ILE A 176 1.15 3.26 -16.61
CA ILE A 176 -0.31 3.14 -16.74
C ILE A 176 -0.70 2.03 -17.72
N ASP A 177 0.11 1.76 -18.74
CA ASP A 177 -0.16 0.70 -19.71
C ASP A 177 -0.05 -0.67 -19.05
N ALA A 178 1.01 -0.91 -18.27
CA ALA A 178 1.16 -2.12 -17.47
C ALA A 178 0.02 -2.29 -16.45
N LEU A 179 -0.41 -1.21 -15.79
CA LEU A 179 -1.59 -1.26 -14.91
C LEU A 179 -2.86 -1.63 -15.67
N SER A 180 -3.07 -1.04 -16.85
CA SER A 180 -4.26 -1.27 -17.67
C SER A 180 -4.35 -2.69 -18.22
N ALA A 181 -3.24 -3.43 -18.29
CA ALA A 181 -3.25 -4.83 -18.70
C ALA A 181 -4.06 -5.69 -17.72
N ASP A 182 -3.83 -5.51 -16.42
CA ASP A 182 -4.36 -6.37 -15.37
C ASP A 182 -5.55 -5.78 -14.60
N PHE A 183 -5.76 -4.45 -14.71
CA PHE A 183 -6.76 -3.72 -13.94
C PHE A 183 -7.68 -2.88 -14.84
N ALA A 184 -8.96 -2.81 -14.47
CA ALA A 184 -9.85 -1.75 -14.91
C ALA A 184 -9.52 -0.48 -14.11
N LEU A 185 -9.40 0.65 -14.82
CA LEU A 185 -8.94 1.92 -14.26
C LEU A 185 -10.09 2.91 -14.14
N PHE A 186 -10.12 3.62 -13.03
CA PHE A 186 -11.17 4.57 -12.67
C PHE A 186 -10.55 5.90 -12.26
N MET A 187 -11.09 7.01 -12.74
CA MET A 187 -10.61 8.35 -12.42
C MET A 187 -11.80 9.30 -12.32
N PRO A 188 -11.73 10.34 -11.45
CA PRO A 188 -12.73 11.40 -11.46
C PRO A 188 -12.78 12.07 -12.84
N ALA A 189 -13.99 12.33 -13.35
CA ALA A 189 -14.19 12.91 -14.68
C ALA A 189 -13.50 14.27 -14.89
N GLU A 190 -13.42 15.09 -13.83
CA GLU A 190 -12.68 16.35 -13.82
C GLU A 190 -11.90 16.46 -12.51
N PRO A 191 -10.55 16.34 -12.51
CA PRO A 191 -9.79 16.74 -11.34
C PRO A 191 -9.99 18.26 -11.15
N PRO A 192 -10.33 18.74 -9.94
CA PRO A 192 -10.40 20.18 -9.71
C PRO A 192 -9.09 20.84 -10.16
N LYS A 193 -9.15 22.04 -10.72
CA LYS A 193 -7.92 22.80 -11.06
C LYS A 193 -7.02 22.86 -9.82
N ASN A 194 -5.78 22.36 -9.93
CA ASN A 194 -4.79 22.19 -8.85
C ASN A 194 -5.05 21.06 -7.84
N ALA A 195 -5.93 20.11 -8.13
CA ALA A 195 -6.13 18.94 -7.29
C ALA A 195 -5.12 17.83 -7.58
N SER A 196 -4.73 17.13 -6.52
CA SER A 196 -4.07 15.82 -6.58
C SER A 196 -4.86 14.87 -7.48
N TRP A 197 -4.16 14.08 -8.30
CA TRP A 197 -4.78 13.02 -9.08
C TRP A 197 -5.26 11.88 -8.17
N GLN A 198 -6.25 11.13 -8.64
CA GLN A 198 -6.69 9.87 -8.06
C GLN A 198 -6.88 8.84 -9.16
N LEU A 199 -6.45 7.61 -8.88
CA LEU A 199 -6.59 6.46 -9.77
C LEU A 199 -7.10 5.26 -8.97
N GLY A 200 -8.27 4.76 -9.34
CA GLY A 200 -8.83 3.51 -8.82
C GLY A 200 -8.46 2.35 -9.72
N LEU A 201 -8.03 1.24 -9.13
CA LEU A 201 -7.63 0.01 -9.81
C LEU A 201 -8.51 -1.12 -9.30
N GLN A 202 -9.14 -1.81 -10.25
CA GLN A 202 -9.94 -2.99 -9.98
C GLN A 202 -9.38 -4.15 -10.79
N ALA A 203 -8.92 -5.22 -10.13
CA ALA A 203 -8.36 -6.36 -10.84
C ALA A 203 -9.39 -6.97 -11.79
N LYS A 204 -8.97 -7.28 -13.03
CA LYS A 204 -9.82 -7.95 -14.02
C LYS A 204 -10.01 -9.43 -13.72
N ASP A 205 -8.99 -10.06 -13.12
CA ASP A 205 -9.06 -11.44 -12.69
C ASP A 205 -9.88 -11.56 -11.38
N PRO A 206 -10.97 -12.34 -11.35
CA PRO A 206 -11.82 -12.44 -10.17
C PRO A 206 -11.14 -13.05 -8.94
N GLN A 207 -10.15 -13.93 -9.13
CA GLN A 207 -9.43 -14.56 -8.03
C GLN A 207 -8.45 -13.57 -7.38
N VAL A 208 -7.77 -12.76 -8.20
CA VAL A 208 -6.96 -11.63 -7.75
C VAL A 208 -7.85 -10.62 -7.03
N GLN A 209 -8.96 -10.22 -7.64
CA GLN A 209 -9.94 -9.28 -7.09
C GLN A 209 -10.45 -9.72 -5.71
N ALA A 210 -10.88 -10.97 -5.56
CA ALA A 210 -11.37 -11.53 -4.30
C ALA A 210 -10.31 -11.55 -3.19
N SER A 211 -9.04 -11.50 -3.58
CA SER A 211 -7.94 -11.62 -2.64
C SER A 211 -7.33 -10.27 -2.24
N MET A 212 -7.38 -9.24 -3.11
CA MET A 212 -6.77 -7.91 -2.87
C MET A 212 -7.76 -6.74 -2.77
N GLY A 213 -9.02 -6.93 -3.15
CA GLY A 213 -10.02 -5.86 -3.20
C GLY A 213 -9.69 -4.77 -4.23
N ASN A 214 -10.13 -3.55 -3.94
CA ASN A 214 -9.90 -2.38 -4.78
C ASN A 214 -8.68 -1.59 -4.28
N ILE A 215 -7.96 -0.94 -5.19
CA ILE A 215 -6.77 -0.14 -4.86
C ILE A 215 -6.93 1.28 -5.37
N THR A 216 -6.97 2.24 -4.46
CA THR A 216 -7.05 3.67 -4.79
C THR A 216 -5.71 4.34 -4.52
N LEU A 217 -5.14 4.95 -5.55
CA LEU A 217 -3.91 5.69 -5.51
C LEU A 217 -4.22 7.18 -5.60
N SER A 218 -3.46 8.02 -4.92
CA SER A 218 -3.55 9.47 -5.07
C SER A 218 -2.21 10.16 -4.89
N GLY A 219 -2.06 11.30 -5.55
CA GLY A 219 -0.80 12.03 -5.52
C GLY A 219 -0.81 13.34 -6.28
N ASP A 220 0.36 13.97 -6.35
CA ASP A 220 0.60 15.20 -7.11
C ASP A 220 1.58 14.91 -8.25
N THR A 221 2.71 15.61 -8.31
CA THR A 221 3.89 15.16 -9.07
C THR A 221 4.40 13.77 -8.66
N GLN A 222 4.08 13.32 -7.44
CA GLN A 222 4.52 12.04 -6.90
C GLN A 222 3.35 11.31 -6.22
N LEU A 223 3.46 9.99 -6.08
CA LEU A 223 2.54 9.18 -5.28
C LEU A 223 2.57 9.65 -3.81
N ARG A 224 1.39 9.91 -3.23
CA ARG A 224 1.25 10.37 -1.84
C ARG A 224 0.51 9.37 -0.97
N SER A 225 -0.49 8.68 -1.51
CA SER A 225 -1.30 7.74 -0.75
C SER A 225 -1.71 6.55 -1.59
N LEU A 226 -1.84 5.40 -0.92
CA LEU A 226 -2.41 4.18 -1.46
C LEU A 226 -3.41 3.63 -0.43
N ILE A 227 -4.60 3.27 -0.90
CA ILE A 227 -5.65 2.64 -0.09
C ILE A 227 -6.00 1.31 -0.74
N MET A 228 -6.03 0.24 0.04
CA MET A 228 -6.49 -1.09 -0.38
C MET A 228 -7.66 -1.52 0.48
N THR A 229 -8.81 -1.78 -0.14
CA THR A 229 -9.97 -2.33 0.57
C THR A 229 -9.89 -3.86 0.64
N SER A 230 -10.53 -4.48 1.62
CA SER A 230 -10.56 -5.94 1.72
C SER A 230 -11.38 -6.61 0.61
N SER A 231 -12.37 -5.91 0.06
CA SER A 231 -13.22 -6.34 -1.04
C SER A 231 -13.83 -5.15 -1.78
N GLN A 232 -14.65 -5.41 -2.80
CA GLN A 232 -15.33 -4.36 -3.56
C GLN A 232 -16.59 -3.81 -2.91
N THR A 233 -17.25 -4.63 -2.10
CA THR A 233 -18.59 -4.34 -1.57
C THR A 233 -18.55 -4.08 -0.07
N ASP A 234 -17.64 -4.75 0.64
CA ASP A 234 -17.37 -4.50 2.05
C ASP A 234 -15.98 -3.87 2.18
N ILE A 235 -15.98 -2.57 2.42
CA ILE A 235 -14.78 -1.73 2.59
C ILE A 235 -14.54 -1.39 4.07
N SER A 236 -15.18 -2.13 4.99
CA SER A 236 -15.01 -1.90 6.44
C SER A 236 -13.62 -2.26 6.95
N ASP A 237 -12.94 -3.17 6.26
CA ASP A 237 -11.53 -3.49 6.45
C ASP A 237 -10.71 -2.90 5.30
N TYR A 238 -9.65 -2.17 5.63
CA TYR A 238 -8.78 -1.56 4.63
C TYR A 238 -7.38 -1.28 5.18
N THR A 239 -6.45 -1.07 4.25
CA THR A 239 -5.10 -0.58 4.52
C THR A 239 -4.92 0.76 3.82
N GLN A 240 -4.35 1.73 4.52
CA GLN A 240 -3.93 3.01 3.97
C GLN A 240 -2.43 3.17 4.19
N ILE A 241 -1.72 3.60 3.16
CA ILE A 241 -0.30 3.92 3.17
C ILE A 241 -0.16 5.38 2.76
N GLN A 242 0.56 6.15 3.56
CA GLN A 242 0.96 7.53 3.26
C GLN A 242 2.46 7.58 3.04
N PHE A 243 2.90 8.12 1.90
CA PHE A 243 4.30 8.35 1.57
C PHE A 243 4.70 9.77 2.00
N ILE A 244 5.80 9.87 2.72
CA ILE A 244 6.27 11.10 3.38
C ILE A 244 7.66 11.45 2.86
N ASP A 245 7.82 12.72 2.53
CA ASP A 245 9.07 13.33 2.04
C ASP A 245 9.77 12.51 0.95
N PRO A 246 9.08 12.07 -0.13
CA PRO A 246 9.73 11.34 -1.20
C PRO A 246 10.76 12.25 -1.89
N GLN A 247 11.99 11.75 -1.97
CA GLN A 247 13.14 12.40 -2.58
C GLN A 247 13.59 11.57 -3.78
N GLN A 248 13.88 12.25 -4.89
CA GLN A 248 14.41 11.65 -6.09
C GLN A 248 15.91 11.93 -6.22
N GLY A 249 16.66 10.99 -6.78
CA GLY A 249 18.07 11.13 -7.07
C GLY A 249 18.86 9.86 -6.75
N PRO A 250 20.16 9.82 -7.10
CA PRO A 250 20.96 8.60 -7.05
C PRO A 250 20.98 8.00 -5.64
N LEU A 251 20.96 6.67 -5.60
CA LEU A 251 21.11 5.91 -4.36
C LEU A 251 22.56 5.84 -3.91
N SER A 252 22.77 5.90 -2.60
CA SER A 252 24.04 5.63 -1.94
C SER A 252 24.39 4.13 -1.99
N ALA A 253 25.66 3.80 -1.74
CA ALA A 253 26.11 2.41 -1.69
C ALA A 253 25.36 1.58 -0.63
N SER A 254 25.06 2.17 0.54
CA SER A 254 24.30 1.51 1.61
C SER A 254 22.86 1.22 1.21
N GLU A 255 22.23 2.13 0.46
CA GLU A 255 20.88 1.93 -0.08
C GLU A 255 20.85 0.85 -1.14
N LEU A 256 21.84 0.84 -2.05
CA LEU A 256 21.99 -0.22 -3.06
C LEU A 256 22.23 -1.60 -2.42
N ALA A 257 22.98 -1.65 -1.31
CA ALA A 257 23.25 -2.90 -0.60
C ALA A 257 21.96 -3.58 -0.08
N LEU A 258 20.91 -2.81 0.25
CA LEU A 258 19.63 -3.36 0.72
C LEU A 258 18.93 -4.22 -0.33
N PHE A 259 19.16 -3.98 -1.62
CA PHE A 259 18.61 -4.79 -2.72
C PHE A 259 19.29 -6.15 -2.88
N SER A 260 20.40 -6.40 -2.18
CA SER A 260 21.16 -7.65 -2.29
C SER A 260 20.60 -8.78 -1.41
N LEU A 261 19.53 -8.53 -0.67
CA LEU A 261 18.91 -9.51 0.21
C LEU A 261 18.38 -10.69 -0.59
N GLY A 262 18.96 -11.87 -0.37
CA GLY A 262 18.65 -13.10 -1.10
C GLY A 262 19.60 -13.44 -2.25
N ASN A 263 20.66 -12.66 -2.49
CA ASN A 263 21.77 -13.07 -3.36
C ASN A 263 22.67 -14.15 -2.71
N GLU A 264 22.51 -14.40 -1.41
CA GLU A 264 23.06 -15.60 -0.77
C GLU A 264 22.16 -16.78 -1.12
N SER A 265 22.31 -17.26 -2.36
CA SER A 265 21.86 -18.58 -2.73
C SER A 265 22.40 -19.57 -1.70
N VAL A 266 21.46 -20.25 -1.06
CA VAL A 266 21.62 -21.56 -0.44
C VAL A 266 22.66 -22.35 -1.23
N GLN A 267 23.85 -22.52 -0.67
CA GLN A 267 24.74 -23.61 -1.03
C GLN A 267 24.24 -24.90 -0.38
#